data_AF-A0A246AD15-F1
#
_entry.id   AF-A0A246AD15-F1
#
_cell.length_a   1.000
_cell.length_b   1.000
_cell.length_c   1.000
_cell.angle_alpha   90.00
_cell.angle_beta   90.00
_cell.angle_gamma   90.00
#
_symmetry.space_group_name_H-M   'P 1'
#
loop_
_entity.id
_entity.type
_entity.pdbx_description
1 polymer ?
#
loop_
_entity_poly.entity_id
_entity_poly.type
_entity_poly.pdbx_seq_one_letter_code
_entity_poly.pdbx_strand_id
1 'polypeptide(L)'
;MRYFLPILFLFSSTLSKSQTLPQKIDTLISTYAKLNKFNGTILITKSGHTIFEKAYGYRNAEKHIKATTNDIFQLGSLTKSFTAVLIMKLVEEKKLSLNTRIITFFPAVHPEKEITIAQLLNHTSGIREELRNAEFRAKVLSGQRVSKREMLGLYAAEPLDFEPGTEFSYSNSGYNLLGMVIEKLTGMSYGAAMYQSVFKPLGMSHSGFDYAQLKSSLKTKGYAYISSTRIVPAKVWDASTTYSSGGLYSNARDLAVWNRALKENKLISAASLNKSYTSVKGDYGYGWFIDSVAHRKMAYHAGNVEGSTSYFCRIPEDDICIIMLINQTSTTIESIGSKVIALLYGQKYSLPKPKQAIALTTDQVAKYVGKYDISDEYITTISLKDNQLFIATNHKPPVKMLAESASRFFIEDANMSLIFSTTAEGKIQLSIRDGLWSGAGDKKGND
;
A
#
# COMPACT_ATOMS: atom_id res chain seq x y z
N MET A 1 52.23 -60.15 27.13
CA MET A 1 50.84 -60.04 26.60
C MET A 1 50.16 -58.84 27.23
N ARG A 2 49.98 -57.75 26.50
CA ARG A 2 49.17 -56.60 26.91
C ARG A 2 48.11 -56.38 25.84
N TYR A 3 46.85 -56.64 26.19
CA TYR A 3 45.69 -56.46 25.34
C TYR A 3 45.32 -54.96 25.33
N PHE A 4 45.25 -54.35 24.15
CA PHE A 4 44.67 -53.02 23.94
C PHE A 4 43.19 -53.18 23.57
N LEU A 5 42.31 -52.63 24.40
CA LEU A 5 40.86 -52.55 24.17
C LEU A 5 40.57 -51.26 23.38
N PRO A 6 39.94 -51.30 22.18
CA PRO A 6 39.61 -50.08 21.47
C PRO A 6 38.33 -49.46 22.05
N ILE A 7 38.44 -48.21 22.48
CA ILE A 7 37.30 -47.37 22.91
C ILE A 7 36.57 -46.91 21.65
N LEU A 8 35.31 -47.34 21.50
CA LEU A 8 34.43 -46.93 20.42
C LEU A 8 33.86 -45.53 20.73
N PHE A 9 34.32 -44.49 20.03
CA PHE A 9 33.72 -43.15 20.11
C PHE A 9 32.42 -43.13 19.29
N LEU A 10 31.28 -43.14 19.97
CA LEU A 10 29.97 -42.85 19.39
C LEU A 10 29.87 -41.35 19.06
N PHE A 11 30.03 -41.00 17.79
CA PHE A 11 29.69 -39.67 17.28
C PHE A 11 28.17 -39.47 17.33
N SER A 12 27.67 -38.77 18.34
CA SER A 12 26.31 -38.24 18.32
C SER A 12 26.24 -37.07 17.33
N SER A 13 25.84 -37.34 16.09
CA SER A 13 25.51 -36.31 15.12
C SER A 13 24.27 -35.54 15.60
N THR A 14 24.47 -34.35 16.16
CA THR A 14 23.39 -33.38 16.35
C THR A 14 22.95 -32.91 14.96
N LEU A 15 21.91 -33.53 14.40
CA LEU A 15 21.23 -32.98 13.23
C LEU A 15 20.65 -31.62 13.62
N SER A 16 21.37 -30.55 13.29
CA SER A 16 20.81 -29.21 13.26
C SER A 16 19.70 -29.19 12.22
N LYS A 17 18.44 -29.26 12.66
CA LYS A 17 17.28 -29.18 11.77
C LYS A 17 17.24 -27.79 11.15
N SER A 18 17.73 -27.65 9.92
CA SER A 18 17.55 -26.44 9.13
C SER A 18 16.06 -26.10 9.07
N GLN A 19 15.69 -24.85 9.39
CA GLN A 19 14.31 -24.40 9.34
C GLN A 19 13.71 -24.59 7.94
N THR A 20 12.46 -25.07 7.88
CA THR A 20 11.70 -25.17 6.63
C THR A 20 11.31 -23.77 6.12
N LEU A 21 11.00 -23.65 4.82
CA LEU A 21 10.59 -22.38 4.24
C LEU A 21 9.35 -21.76 4.95
N PRO A 22 8.26 -22.51 5.25
CA PRO A 22 7.16 -21.99 6.07
C PRO A 22 7.60 -21.46 7.44
N GLN A 23 8.53 -22.14 8.13
CA GLN A 23 9.04 -21.68 9.44
C GLN A 23 9.85 -20.38 9.31
N LYS A 24 10.63 -20.22 8.24
CA LYS A 24 11.37 -18.98 7.97
C LYS A 24 10.42 -17.81 7.67
N ILE A 25 9.37 -18.06 6.89
CA ILE A 25 8.32 -17.06 6.61
C ILE A 25 7.60 -16.68 7.91
N ASP A 26 7.21 -17.66 8.74
CA ASP A 26 6.56 -17.38 10.03
C ASP A 26 7.47 -16.56 10.96
N THR A 27 8.76 -16.89 11.01
CA THR A 27 9.76 -16.13 11.79
C THR A 27 9.85 -14.68 11.29
N LEU A 28 9.91 -14.48 9.97
CA LEU A 28 9.97 -13.15 9.37
C LEU A 28 8.72 -12.32 9.74
N ILE A 29 7.53 -12.84 9.48
CA ILE A 29 6.28 -12.11 9.69
C ILE A 29 5.99 -11.90 11.18
N SER A 30 6.24 -12.91 12.03
CA SER A 30 6.10 -12.75 13.48
C SER A 30 7.06 -11.71 14.06
N THR A 31 8.24 -11.54 13.48
CA THR A 31 9.16 -10.46 13.88
C THR A 31 8.59 -9.09 13.51
N TYR A 32 8.02 -8.93 12.31
CA TYR A 32 7.30 -7.68 11.97
C TYR A 32 6.09 -7.43 12.86
N ALA A 33 5.33 -8.47 13.21
CA ALA A 33 4.18 -8.36 14.11
C ALA A 33 4.60 -7.89 15.51
N LYS A 34 5.69 -8.46 16.07
CA LYS A 34 6.27 -8.03 17.36
C LYS A 34 6.77 -6.58 17.34
N LEU A 35 7.12 -6.06 16.17
CA LEU A 35 7.52 -4.66 15.96
C LEU A 35 6.36 -3.74 15.58
N ASN A 36 5.10 -4.21 15.71
CA ASN A 36 3.90 -3.44 15.37
C ASN A 36 3.82 -3.02 13.89
N LYS A 37 4.49 -3.77 13.01
CA LYS A 37 4.55 -3.51 11.55
C LYS A 37 3.71 -4.48 10.73
N PHE A 38 3.06 -5.46 11.37
CA PHE A 38 2.16 -6.40 10.70
C PHE A 38 1.02 -6.84 11.64
N ASN A 39 -0.22 -6.54 11.27
CA ASN A 39 -1.43 -6.99 11.96
C ASN A 39 -2.45 -7.35 10.87
N GLY A 40 -2.65 -8.65 10.60
CA GLY A 40 -3.47 -9.13 9.50
C GLY A 40 -3.03 -10.50 8.98
N THR A 41 -3.25 -10.76 7.69
CA THR A 41 -3.13 -12.08 7.07
C THR A 41 -2.09 -12.09 5.94
N ILE A 42 -1.34 -13.18 5.83
CA ILE A 42 -0.49 -13.50 4.67
C ILE A 42 -0.91 -14.86 4.10
N LEU A 43 -0.97 -14.96 2.77
CA LEU A 43 -1.18 -16.18 2.01
C LEU A 43 -0.19 -16.21 0.85
N ILE A 44 0.52 -17.33 0.69
CA ILE A 44 1.45 -17.55 -0.42
C ILE A 44 1.04 -18.82 -1.15
N THR A 45 0.87 -18.71 -2.47
CA THR A 45 0.67 -19.86 -3.36
C THR A 45 1.91 -20.08 -4.21
N LYS A 46 2.26 -21.35 -4.46
CA LYS A 46 3.27 -21.76 -5.43
C LYS A 46 2.79 -23.00 -6.17
N SER A 47 2.92 -23.01 -7.50
CA SER A 47 2.56 -24.17 -8.33
C SER A 47 1.11 -24.64 -8.11
N GLY A 48 0.17 -23.70 -7.98
CA GLY A 48 -1.25 -23.97 -7.75
C GLY A 48 -1.64 -24.34 -6.31
N HIS A 49 -0.70 -24.45 -5.37
CA HIS A 49 -0.95 -24.85 -3.99
C HIS A 49 -0.62 -23.73 -2.99
N THR A 50 -1.38 -23.63 -1.90
CA THR A 50 -1.04 -22.78 -0.77
C THR A 50 0.13 -23.39 0.00
N ILE A 51 1.27 -22.69 0.05
CA ILE A 51 2.46 -23.13 0.78
C ILE A 51 2.60 -22.47 2.16
N PHE A 52 1.89 -21.35 2.38
CA PHE A 52 1.84 -20.66 3.65
C PHE A 52 0.53 -19.86 3.77
N GLU A 53 -0.16 -19.95 4.90
CA GLU A 53 -1.33 -19.13 5.22
C GLU A 53 -1.38 -18.92 6.73
N LYS A 54 -1.35 -17.67 7.21
CA LYS A 54 -1.42 -17.36 8.64
C LYS A 54 -1.91 -15.94 8.90
N ALA A 55 -2.58 -15.76 10.04
CA ALA A 55 -3.01 -14.46 10.55
C ALA A 55 -2.25 -14.11 11.84
N TYR A 56 -2.02 -12.80 12.05
CA TYR A 56 -1.27 -12.23 13.16
C TYR A 56 -2.03 -11.04 13.75
N GLY A 57 -2.00 -10.90 15.07
CA GLY A 57 -2.58 -9.75 15.76
C GLY A 57 -4.11 -9.83 15.90
N TYR A 58 -4.81 -8.74 15.63
CA TYR A 58 -6.23 -8.54 15.97
C TYR A 58 -7.08 -8.08 14.79
N ARG A 59 -8.23 -8.72 14.60
CA ARG A 59 -9.31 -8.19 13.75
C ARG A 59 -9.88 -6.90 14.36
N ASN A 60 -10.04 -6.91 15.69
CA ASN A 60 -10.49 -5.77 16.48
C ASN A 60 -9.75 -5.79 17.82
N ALA A 61 -8.80 -4.86 17.98
CA ALA A 61 -7.93 -4.77 19.15
C ALA A 61 -8.67 -4.29 20.40
N GLU A 62 -9.58 -3.32 20.27
CA GLU A 62 -10.39 -2.77 21.36
C GLU A 62 -11.27 -3.86 22.01
N LYS A 63 -11.73 -4.83 21.21
CA LYS A 63 -12.53 -5.98 21.66
C LYS A 63 -11.69 -7.26 21.87
N HIS A 64 -10.37 -7.18 21.75
CA HIS A 64 -9.45 -8.31 21.82
C HIS A 64 -9.77 -9.50 20.89
N ILE A 65 -10.46 -9.24 19.77
CA ILE A 65 -10.80 -10.26 18.78
C ILE A 65 -9.57 -10.52 17.91
N LYS A 66 -9.02 -11.74 17.97
CA LYS A 66 -7.85 -12.16 17.19
C LYS A 66 -8.15 -12.17 15.69
N ALA A 67 -7.12 -11.86 14.91
CA ALA A 67 -7.21 -11.94 13.46
C ALA A 67 -7.32 -13.41 13.00
N THR A 68 -8.04 -13.64 11.91
CA THR A 68 -8.18 -14.94 11.27
C THR A 68 -7.90 -14.83 9.78
N THR A 69 -7.59 -15.94 9.12
CA THR A 69 -7.28 -15.95 7.68
C THR A 69 -8.50 -15.66 6.79
N ASN A 70 -9.71 -15.66 7.37
CA ASN A 70 -10.96 -15.33 6.69
C ASN A 70 -11.34 -13.84 6.76
N ASP A 71 -10.59 -13.04 7.54
CA ASP A 71 -10.94 -11.64 7.79
C ASP A 71 -10.94 -10.80 6.51
N ILE A 72 -11.83 -9.80 6.46
CA ILE A 72 -12.06 -8.93 5.30
C ILE A 72 -11.40 -7.57 5.53
N PHE A 73 -10.62 -7.14 4.54
CA PHE A 73 -9.81 -5.92 4.56
C PHE A 73 -10.18 -5.02 3.37
N GLN A 74 -9.96 -3.71 3.53
CA GLN A 74 -9.98 -2.79 2.39
C GLN A 74 -8.74 -3.04 1.53
N LEU A 75 -8.91 -3.01 0.21
CA LEU A 75 -7.83 -3.24 -0.73
C LEU A 75 -7.08 -1.96 -1.11
N GLY A 76 -7.67 -0.78 -0.94
CA GLY A 76 -7.09 0.46 -1.45
C GLY A 76 -6.68 0.29 -2.92
N SER A 77 -5.52 0.84 -3.30
CA SER A 77 -5.08 0.84 -4.70
C SER A 77 -4.93 -0.52 -5.39
N LEU A 78 -4.90 -1.66 -4.69
CA LEU A 78 -5.02 -2.96 -5.36
C LEU A 78 -6.34 -3.08 -6.18
N THR A 79 -7.35 -2.29 -5.83
CA THR A 79 -8.57 -2.10 -6.62
C THR A 79 -8.29 -1.81 -8.11
N LYS A 80 -7.23 -1.06 -8.41
CA LYS A 80 -6.86 -0.68 -9.78
C LYS A 80 -6.62 -1.89 -10.67
N SER A 81 -6.08 -2.99 -10.14
CA SER A 81 -5.88 -4.21 -10.94
C SER A 81 -7.21 -4.83 -11.38
N PHE A 82 -8.26 -4.73 -10.56
CA PHE A 82 -9.60 -5.20 -10.90
C PHE A 82 -10.25 -4.28 -11.94
N THR A 83 -10.17 -2.97 -11.74
CA THR A 83 -10.64 -1.95 -12.69
C THR A 83 -9.99 -2.14 -14.06
N ALA A 84 -8.67 -2.31 -14.11
CA ALA A 84 -7.94 -2.51 -15.35
C ALA A 84 -8.37 -3.79 -16.09
N VAL A 85 -8.57 -4.91 -15.38
CA VAL A 85 -9.05 -6.16 -15.99
C VAL A 85 -10.47 -6.00 -16.54
N LEU A 86 -11.37 -5.31 -15.85
CA LEU A 86 -12.72 -5.07 -16.37
C LEU A 86 -12.70 -4.14 -17.60
N ILE A 87 -11.83 -3.13 -17.63
CA ILE A 87 -11.61 -2.31 -18.84
C ILE A 87 -11.08 -3.16 -19.99
N MET A 88 -10.06 -4.00 -19.75
CA MET A 88 -9.52 -4.89 -20.79
C MET A 88 -10.56 -5.89 -21.29
N LYS A 89 -11.44 -6.39 -20.41
CA LYS A 89 -12.58 -7.23 -20.80
C LYS A 89 -13.55 -6.48 -21.72
N LEU A 90 -13.87 -5.22 -21.42
CA LEU A 90 -14.72 -4.38 -22.29
C LEU A 90 -14.04 -4.09 -23.65
N VAL A 91 -12.71 -4.01 -23.67
CA VAL A 91 -11.93 -3.90 -24.92
C VAL A 91 -12.02 -5.18 -25.76
N GLU A 92 -11.87 -6.36 -25.14
CA GLU A 92 -12.04 -7.65 -25.83
C GLU A 92 -13.47 -7.85 -26.35
N GLU A 93 -14.46 -7.37 -25.61
CA GLU A 93 -15.87 -7.35 -26.02
C GLU A 93 -16.19 -6.30 -27.10
N LYS A 94 -15.17 -5.55 -27.59
CA LYS A 94 -15.28 -4.48 -28.59
C LYS A 94 -16.24 -3.33 -28.20
N LYS A 95 -16.55 -3.21 -26.91
CA LYS A 95 -17.35 -2.09 -26.36
C LYS A 95 -16.52 -0.84 -26.14
N LEU A 96 -15.19 -0.99 -26.13
CA LEU A 96 -14.23 0.07 -25.92
C LEU A 96 -12.97 -0.21 -26.73
N SER A 97 -12.22 0.81 -27.11
CA SER A 97 -10.85 0.68 -27.60
C SER A 97 -9.89 1.34 -26.62
N LEU A 98 -8.66 0.82 -26.54
CA LEU A 98 -7.58 1.46 -25.77
C LEU A 98 -7.27 2.88 -26.28
N ASN A 99 -7.54 3.16 -27.56
CA ASN A 99 -7.37 4.47 -28.18
C ASN A 99 -8.62 5.36 -28.09
N THR A 100 -9.72 4.87 -27.51
CA THR A 100 -10.91 5.70 -27.30
C THR A 100 -10.54 6.89 -26.43
N ARG A 101 -10.99 8.07 -26.84
CA ARG A 101 -10.73 9.33 -26.14
C ARG A 101 -11.71 9.47 -24.98
N ILE A 102 -11.24 9.98 -23.85
CA ILE A 102 -12.09 10.15 -22.66
C ILE A 102 -13.18 11.20 -22.88
N ILE A 103 -12.95 12.14 -23.82
CA ILE A 103 -13.89 13.19 -24.20
C ILE A 103 -15.21 12.63 -24.73
N THR A 104 -15.21 11.41 -25.29
CA THR A 104 -16.42 10.69 -25.69
C THR A 104 -17.35 10.41 -24.51
N PHE A 105 -16.78 10.28 -23.30
CA PHE A 105 -17.53 10.00 -22.07
C PHE A 105 -17.69 11.24 -21.19
N PHE A 106 -16.70 12.13 -21.19
CA PHE A 106 -16.59 13.31 -20.33
C PHE A 106 -16.18 14.55 -21.14
N PRO A 107 -17.09 15.18 -21.90
CA PRO A 107 -16.76 16.30 -22.80
C PRO A 107 -16.15 17.53 -22.11
N ALA A 108 -16.32 17.67 -20.80
CA ALA A 108 -15.78 18.80 -20.02
C ALA A 108 -14.36 18.58 -19.49
N VAL A 109 -13.82 17.35 -19.52
CA VAL A 109 -12.51 17.05 -18.95
C VAL A 109 -11.44 17.14 -20.03
N HIS A 110 -10.73 18.27 -20.07
CA HIS A 110 -9.64 18.56 -21.02
C HIS A 110 -9.95 18.16 -22.48
N PRO A 111 -11.02 18.70 -23.10
CA PRO A 111 -11.45 18.32 -24.44
C PRO A 111 -10.37 18.47 -25.51
N GLU A 112 -9.40 19.36 -25.29
CA GLU A 112 -8.30 19.68 -26.19
C GLU A 112 -7.10 18.71 -26.13
N LYS A 113 -7.06 17.81 -25.13
CA LYS A 113 -5.85 17.01 -24.82
C LYS A 113 -5.86 15.59 -25.39
N GLU A 114 -6.95 15.16 -26.02
CA GLU A 114 -7.07 13.85 -26.68
C GLU A 114 -6.64 12.67 -25.77
N ILE A 115 -6.91 12.74 -24.46
CA ILE A 115 -6.51 11.70 -23.50
C ILE A 115 -7.22 10.37 -23.84
N THR A 116 -6.49 9.25 -23.82
CA THR A 116 -6.99 7.91 -24.15
C THR A 116 -7.24 7.03 -22.91
N ILE A 117 -8.03 5.98 -23.09
CA ILE A 117 -8.19 4.91 -22.09
C ILE A 117 -6.84 4.27 -21.71
N ALA A 118 -5.95 4.04 -22.68
CA ALA A 118 -4.61 3.50 -22.41
C ALA A 118 -3.80 4.40 -21.47
N GLN A 119 -3.85 5.72 -21.69
CA GLN A 119 -3.15 6.71 -20.86
C GLN A 119 -3.71 6.80 -19.44
N LEU A 120 -5.01 6.53 -19.25
CA LEU A 120 -5.57 6.38 -17.89
C LEU A 120 -5.04 5.11 -17.21
N LEU A 121 -5.00 3.98 -17.93
CA LEU A 121 -4.59 2.67 -17.37
C LEU A 121 -3.12 2.64 -16.93
N ASN A 122 -2.23 3.30 -17.66
CA ASN A 122 -0.77 3.29 -17.41
C ASN A 122 -0.25 4.56 -16.69
N HIS A 123 -1.14 5.43 -16.20
CA HIS A 123 -0.79 6.69 -15.51
C HIS A 123 0.02 7.69 -16.34
N THR A 124 -0.20 7.74 -17.66
CA THR A 124 0.44 8.74 -18.55
C THR A 124 -0.56 9.79 -19.06
N SER A 125 -1.70 9.96 -18.41
CA SER A 125 -2.74 10.91 -18.85
C SER A 125 -2.46 12.38 -18.53
N GLY A 126 -1.57 12.66 -17.58
CA GLY A 126 -1.38 14.01 -17.03
C GLY A 126 -2.49 14.47 -16.07
N ILE A 127 -3.58 13.69 -15.90
CA ILE A 127 -4.68 14.08 -15.01
C ILE A 127 -4.18 14.09 -13.58
N ARG A 128 -4.26 15.27 -12.97
CA ARG A 128 -3.76 15.55 -11.64
C ARG A 128 -4.35 14.62 -10.59
N GLU A 129 -3.52 14.21 -9.64
CA GLU A 129 -3.93 13.39 -8.50
C GLU A 129 -4.84 14.18 -7.54
N GLU A 130 -6.09 13.75 -7.39
CA GLU A 130 -7.12 14.38 -6.55
C GLU A 130 -6.69 14.63 -5.10
N LEU A 131 -5.88 13.75 -4.49
CA LEU A 131 -5.41 13.93 -3.12
C LEU A 131 -4.37 15.05 -2.96
N ARG A 132 -3.86 15.62 -4.06
CA ARG A 132 -3.04 16.84 -4.05
C ARG A 132 -3.89 18.11 -3.92
N ASN A 133 -5.19 18.04 -4.20
CA ASN A 133 -6.12 19.14 -3.92
C ASN A 133 -6.50 19.10 -2.42
N ALA A 134 -6.22 20.19 -1.70
CA ALA A 134 -6.38 20.25 -0.25
C ALA A 134 -7.84 20.07 0.20
N GLU A 135 -8.79 20.66 -0.52
CA GLU A 135 -10.23 20.55 -0.21
C GLU A 135 -10.73 19.13 -0.42
N PHE A 136 -10.37 18.50 -1.54
CA PHE A 136 -10.74 17.11 -1.82
C PHE A 136 -10.12 16.17 -0.77
N ARG A 137 -8.85 16.37 -0.43
CA ARG A 137 -8.18 15.61 0.63
C ARG A 137 -8.90 15.77 1.98
N ALA A 138 -9.33 16.98 2.34
CA ALA A 138 -10.07 17.22 3.57
C ALA A 138 -11.43 16.48 3.58
N LYS A 139 -12.14 16.42 2.44
CA LYS A 139 -13.37 15.61 2.30
C LYS A 139 -13.10 14.12 2.48
N VAL A 140 -12.02 13.58 1.91
CA VAL A 140 -11.62 12.17 2.06
C VAL A 140 -11.34 11.85 3.53
N LEU A 141 -10.51 12.67 4.20
CA LEU A 141 -10.10 12.46 5.59
C LEU A 141 -11.23 12.63 6.60
N SER A 142 -12.25 13.44 6.27
CA SER A 142 -13.45 13.58 7.11
C SER A 142 -14.43 12.42 6.94
N GLY A 143 -14.28 11.60 5.89
CA GLY A 143 -15.23 10.57 5.49
C GLY A 143 -16.47 11.13 4.78
N GLN A 144 -16.38 12.36 4.26
CA GLN A 144 -17.47 12.99 3.53
C GLN A 144 -17.68 12.31 2.17
N ARG A 145 -18.95 12.19 1.77
CA ARG A 145 -19.32 11.69 0.45
C ARG A 145 -19.00 12.72 -0.63
N VAL A 146 -18.51 12.26 -1.77
CA VAL A 146 -18.25 13.10 -2.95
C VAL A 146 -19.02 12.53 -4.14
N SER A 147 -19.79 13.37 -4.82
CA SER A 147 -20.52 12.96 -6.01
C SER A 147 -19.60 12.84 -7.23
N LYS A 148 -19.98 12.00 -8.21
CA LYS A 148 -19.26 11.91 -9.49
C LYS A 148 -19.20 13.25 -10.23
N ARG A 149 -20.23 14.10 -10.06
CA ARG A 149 -20.26 15.46 -10.62
C ARG A 149 -19.18 16.35 -9.99
N GLU A 150 -19.00 16.29 -8.68
CA GLU A 150 -17.93 17.02 -8.00
C GLU A 150 -16.55 16.52 -8.43
N MET A 151 -16.33 15.20 -8.52
CA MET A 151 -15.07 14.64 -9.04
C MET A 151 -14.78 15.12 -10.46
N LEU A 152 -15.75 15.04 -11.37
CA LEU A 152 -15.58 15.52 -12.75
C LEU A 152 -15.33 17.04 -12.81
N GLY A 153 -15.98 17.82 -11.94
CA GLY A 153 -15.74 19.26 -11.82
C GLY A 153 -14.31 19.57 -11.40
N LEU A 154 -13.77 18.84 -10.41
CA LEU A 154 -12.37 18.95 -10.00
C LEU A 154 -11.41 18.64 -11.15
N TYR A 155 -11.62 17.52 -11.85
CA TYR A 155 -10.73 17.09 -12.94
C TYR A 155 -10.78 18.02 -14.15
N ALA A 156 -11.90 18.72 -14.37
CA ALA A 156 -12.02 19.70 -15.44
C ALA A 156 -11.38 21.05 -15.07
N ALA A 157 -11.33 21.40 -13.79
CA ALA A 157 -10.86 22.69 -13.31
C ALA A 157 -9.35 22.73 -13.03
N GLU A 158 -8.77 21.62 -12.58
CA GLU A 158 -7.33 21.52 -12.31
C GLU A 158 -6.54 21.37 -13.63
N PRO A 159 -5.36 21.99 -13.76
CA PRO A 159 -4.51 21.78 -14.93
C PRO A 159 -3.96 20.35 -14.96
N LEU A 160 -3.62 19.86 -16.15
CA LEU A 160 -2.80 18.65 -16.27
C LEU A 160 -1.41 18.90 -15.66
N ASP A 161 -0.85 17.89 -15.01
CA ASP A 161 0.51 17.95 -14.49
C ASP A 161 1.55 17.94 -15.65
N PHE A 162 1.20 17.36 -16.80
CA PHE A 162 2.01 17.30 -18.03
C PHE A 162 1.17 16.91 -19.25
N GLU A 163 1.75 16.98 -20.45
CA GLU A 163 1.07 16.58 -21.69
C GLU A 163 0.82 15.06 -21.79
N PRO A 164 -0.37 14.60 -22.21
CA PRO A 164 -0.68 13.17 -22.21
C PRO A 164 0.32 12.33 -23.01
N GLY A 165 0.88 11.31 -22.37
CA GLY A 165 1.87 10.39 -22.91
C GLY A 165 3.34 10.80 -22.69
N THR A 166 3.62 12.05 -22.28
CA THR A 166 5.00 12.53 -22.16
C THR A 166 5.66 12.13 -20.85
N GLU A 167 4.92 11.82 -19.80
CA GLU A 167 5.45 11.43 -18.48
C GLU A 167 4.60 10.37 -17.79
N PHE A 168 5.09 9.88 -16.65
CA PHE A 168 4.35 8.99 -15.76
C PHE A 168 4.11 9.72 -14.44
N SER A 169 2.84 9.80 -14.00
CA SER A 169 2.48 10.21 -12.64
C SER A 169 1.25 9.46 -12.20
N TYR A 170 1.43 8.68 -11.13
CA TYR A 170 0.36 7.91 -10.52
C TYR A 170 -0.85 8.79 -10.19
N SER A 171 -2.04 8.39 -10.67
CA SER A 171 -3.27 9.16 -10.52
C SER A 171 -4.46 8.26 -10.19
N ASN A 172 -5.03 8.45 -9.01
CA ASN A 172 -6.32 7.92 -8.59
C ASN A 172 -7.44 8.48 -9.47
N SER A 173 -7.36 9.76 -9.83
CA SER A 173 -8.32 10.46 -10.68
C SER A 173 -8.46 9.79 -12.05
N GLY A 174 -7.34 9.38 -12.66
CA GLY A 174 -7.36 8.63 -13.91
C GLY A 174 -8.09 7.29 -13.80
N TYR A 175 -7.90 6.56 -12.71
CA TYR A 175 -8.63 5.31 -12.45
C TYR A 175 -10.10 5.54 -12.08
N ASN A 176 -10.42 6.62 -11.36
CA ASN A 176 -11.78 7.01 -11.06
C ASN A 176 -12.58 7.27 -12.35
N LEU A 177 -11.97 7.89 -13.37
CA LEU A 177 -12.54 8.04 -14.71
C LEU A 177 -12.78 6.68 -15.39
N LEU A 178 -11.87 5.71 -15.27
CA LEU A 178 -12.08 4.35 -15.79
C LEU A 178 -13.30 3.67 -15.16
N GLY A 179 -13.53 3.83 -13.85
CA GLY A 179 -14.75 3.36 -13.21
C GLY A 179 -16.01 3.98 -13.80
N MET A 180 -15.99 5.29 -14.06
CA MET A 180 -17.12 5.98 -14.69
C MET A 180 -17.35 5.54 -16.15
N VAL A 181 -16.28 5.17 -16.88
CA VAL A 181 -16.39 4.54 -18.21
C VAL A 181 -17.08 3.18 -18.12
N ILE A 182 -16.70 2.34 -17.14
CA ILE A 182 -17.36 1.05 -16.89
C ILE A 182 -18.86 1.28 -16.66
N GLU A 183 -19.25 2.23 -15.82
CA GLU A 183 -20.66 2.52 -15.56
C GLU A 183 -21.40 2.98 -16.82
N LYS A 184 -20.81 3.88 -17.62
CA LYS A 184 -21.43 4.36 -18.86
C LYS A 184 -21.63 3.25 -19.89
N LEU A 185 -20.69 2.31 -20.00
CA LEU A 185 -20.76 1.22 -20.97
C LEU A 185 -21.66 0.06 -20.51
N THR A 186 -21.80 -0.14 -19.20
CA THR A 186 -22.58 -1.27 -18.65
C THR A 186 -23.98 -0.87 -18.20
N GLY A 187 -24.22 0.41 -17.92
CA GLY A 187 -25.43 0.90 -17.26
C GLY A 187 -25.52 0.52 -15.77
N MET A 188 -24.50 -0.13 -15.21
CA MET A 188 -24.46 -0.57 -13.82
C MET A 188 -23.65 0.40 -12.98
N SER A 189 -23.89 0.45 -11.66
CA SER A 189 -22.92 1.07 -10.75
C SER A 189 -21.61 0.29 -10.75
N TYR A 190 -20.49 0.96 -10.43
CA TYR A 190 -19.17 0.32 -10.43
C TYR A 190 -19.13 -0.96 -9.57
N GLY A 191 -19.70 -0.91 -8.36
CA GLY A 191 -19.79 -2.07 -7.47
C GLY A 191 -20.62 -3.22 -8.06
N ALA A 192 -21.73 -2.92 -8.74
CA ALA A 192 -22.56 -3.92 -9.40
C ALA A 192 -21.86 -4.54 -10.62
N ALA A 193 -21.16 -3.72 -11.43
CA ALA A 193 -20.35 -4.20 -12.54
C ALA A 193 -19.23 -5.14 -12.07
N MET A 194 -18.50 -4.77 -11.01
CA MET A 194 -17.47 -5.63 -10.41
C MET A 194 -18.06 -6.93 -9.85
N TYR A 195 -19.19 -6.86 -9.16
CA TYR A 195 -19.87 -8.06 -8.66
C TYR A 195 -20.27 -9.01 -9.80
N GLN A 196 -20.93 -8.48 -10.84
CA GLN A 196 -21.47 -9.28 -11.93
C GLN A 196 -20.39 -9.84 -12.85
N SER A 197 -19.35 -9.07 -13.15
CA SER A 197 -18.30 -9.45 -14.11
C SER A 197 -17.10 -10.14 -13.49
N VAL A 198 -16.86 -9.98 -12.17
CA VAL A 198 -15.67 -10.51 -11.50
C VAL A 198 -16.03 -11.38 -10.30
N PHE A 199 -16.66 -10.83 -9.25
CA PHE A 199 -16.76 -11.56 -7.98
C PHE A 199 -17.70 -12.77 -8.05
N LYS A 200 -18.89 -12.60 -8.59
CA LYS A 200 -19.89 -13.67 -8.75
C LYS A 200 -19.39 -14.83 -9.61
N PRO A 201 -18.88 -14.63 -10.85
CA PRO A 201 -18.43 -15.75 -11.68
C PRO A 201 -17.19 -16.46 -11.13
N LEU A 202 -16.36 -15.78 -10.33
CA LEU A 202 -15.20 -16.40 -9.69
C LEU A 202 -15.52 -17.03 -8.33
N GLY A 203 -16.70 -16.79 -7.76
CA GLY A 203 -17.05 -17.27 -6.42
C GLY A 203 -16.31 -16.54 -5.28
N MET A 204 -15.92 -15.29 -5.50
CA MET A 204 -15.25 -14.44 -4.51
C MET A 204 -16.29 -13.83 -3.55
N SER A 205 -16.82 -14.64 -2.63
CA SER A 205 -17.95 -14.29 -1.76
C SER A 205 -17.63 -13.33 -0.61
N HIS A 206 -16.35 -13.06 -0.37
CA HIS A 206 -15.87 -12.10 0.65
C HIS A 206 -15.34 -10.81 0.01
N SER A 207 -15.61 -10.60 -1.28
CA SER A 207 -15.17 -9.47 -2.06
C SER A 207 -16.33 -8.60 -2.50
N GLY A 208 -16.10 -7.28 -2.53
CA GLY A 208 -17.15 -6.33 -2.89
C GLY A 208 -16.65 -4.90 -2.92
N PHE A 209 -17.60 -3.98 -3.07
CA PHE A 209 -17.40 -2.54 -3.08
C PHE A 209 -18.14 -1.91 -1.90
N ASP A 210 -17.65 -0.77 -1.42
CA ASP A 210 -18.20 -0.05 -0.25
C ASP A 210 -17.98 -0.79 1.08
N TYR A 211 -16.75 -0.69 1.57
CA TYR A 211 -16.36 -1.28 2.84
C TYR A 211 -17.12 -0.68 4.03
N ALA A 212 -17.51 0.60 3.97
CA ALA A 212 -18.26 1.23 5.06
C ALA A 212 -19.59 0.51 5.29
N GLN A 213 -20.28 0.13 4.20
CA GLN A 213 -21.57 -0.57 4.24
C GLN A 213 -21.47 -2.09 4.43
N LEU A 214 -20.28 -2.69 4.40
CA LEU A 214 -20.09 -4.12 4.63
C LEU A 214 -20.61 -4.53 6.02
N LYS A 215 -21.61 -5.42 6.03
CA LYS A 215 -22.17 -6.09 7.23
C LYS A 215 -21.63 -7.51 7.33
N SER A 216 -20.52 -7.69 8.05
CA SER A 216 -19.92 -9.02 8.27
C SER A 216 -19.19 -9.06 9.61
N SER A 217 -19.27 -10.18 10.31
CA SER A 217 -18.47 -10.42 11.52
C SER A 217 -16.98 -10.61 11.24
N LEU A 218 -16.61 -10.84 9.97
CA LEU A 218 -15.24 -10.96 9.48
C LEU A 218 -14.62 -9.59 9.13
N LYS A 219 -15.39 -8.50 9.18
CA LYS A 219 -14.91 -7.15 8.88
C LYS A 219 -13.86 -6.71 9.92
N THR A 220 -12.71 -6.28 9.44
CA THR A 220 -11.63 -5.74 10.29
C THR A 220 -11.93 -4.32 10.79
N LYS A 221 -11.32 -3.94 11.91
CA LYS A 221 -11.26 -2.55 12.35
C LYS A 221 -9.91 -1.99 11.90
N GLY A 222 -9.91 -0.88 11.16
CA GLY A 222 -8.68 -0.24 10.68
C GLY A 222 -8.00 0.63 11.75
N TYR A 223 -6.67 0.68 11.72
CA TYR A 223 -5.86 1.44 12.68
C TYR A 223 -4.82 2.32 11.98
N ALA A 224 -4.79 3.63 12.26
CA ALA A 224 -3.69 4.49 11.84
C ALA A 224 -2.38 4.06 12.53
N TYR A 225 -2.49 3.57 13.77
CA TYR A 225 -1.42 2.93 14.52
C TYR A 225 -1.98 1.92 15.52
N ILE A 226 -1.28 0.79 15.72
CA ILE A 226 -1.65 -0.21 16.71
C ILE A 226 -0.39 -0.85 17.31
N SER A 227 -0.34 -0.92 18.63
CA SER A 227 0.64 -1.63 19.44
C SER A 227 -0.01 -2.20 20.71
N SER A 228 0.78 -2.84 21.58
CA SER A 228 0.32 -3.28 22.90
C SER A 228 -0.01 -2.13 23.86
N THR A 229 0.54 -0.93 23.63
CA THR A 229 0.44 0.23 24.53
C THR A 229 -0.37 1.37 23.95
N ARG A 230 -0.58 1.39 22.62
CA ARG A 230 -1.29 2.47 21.93
C ARG A 230 -2.14 1.94 20.78
N ILE A 231 -3.41 2.34 20.78
CA ILE A 231 -4.37 2.03 19.72
C ILE A 231 -4.90 3.34 19.17
N VAL A 232 -4.72 3.57 17.88
CA VAL A 232 -5.23 4.74 17.16
C VAL A 232 -6.14 4.23 16.03
N PRO A 233 -7.47 4.16 16.25
CA PRO A 233 -8.42 3.76 15.22
C PRO A 233 -8.35 4.69 14.02
N ALA A 234 -8.45 4.13 12.82
CA ALA A 234 -8.60 4.90 11.59
C ALA A 234 -10.08 5.14 11.28
N LYS A 235 -10.37 6.29 10.64
CA LYS A 235 -11.66 6.51 10.00
C LYS A 235 -11.70 5.75 8.67
N VAL A 236 -12.84 5.12 8.38
CA VAL A 236 -13.07 4.49 7.08
C VAL A 236 -13.35 5.60 6.08
N TRP A 237 -12.56 5.67 5.00
CA TRP A 237 -12.83 6.58 3.89
C TRP A 237 -14.09 6.13 3.15
N ASP A 238 -14.95 7.07 2.79
CA ASP A 238 -16.19 6.76 2.07
C ASP A 238 -15.86 6.27 0.65
N ALA A 239 -16.53 5.20 0.21
CA ALA A 239 -16.26 4.57 -1.08
C ALA A 239 -16.58 5.46 -2.29
N SER A 240 -17.33 6.55 -2.11
CA SER A 240 -17.52 7.56 -3.16
C SER A 240 -16.27 8.41 -3.43
N THR A 241 -15.32 8.47 -2.49
CA THR A 241 -14.04 9.17 -2.66
C THR A 241 -12.96 8.26 -3.24
N THR A 242 -12.81 7.05 -2.71
CA THR A 242 -11.82 6.07 -3.21
C THR A 242 -12.28 5.37 -4.49
N TYR A 243 -13.59 5.18 -4.64
CA TYR A 243 -14.27 4.71 -5.85
C TYR A 243 -13.55 3.54 -6.56
N SER A 244 -13.32 3.64 -7.87
CA SER A 244 -12.71 2.58 -8.69
C SER A 244 -11.19 2.61 -8.68
N SER A 245 -10.60 3.55 -7.95
CA SER A 245 -9.16 3.58 -7.68
C SER A 245 -8.80 2.88 -6.37
N GLY A 246 -9.74 2.70 -5.43
CA GLY A 246 -9.43 2.18 -4.09
C GLY A 246 -10.57 1.55 -3.27
N GLY A 247 -11.80 1.54 -3.75
CA GLY A 247 -13.00 1.26 -2.94
C GLY A 247 -13.40 -0.22 -2.79
N LEU A 248 -12.60 -1.17 -3.29
CA LEU A 248 -12.88 -2.60 -3.09
C LEU A 248 -12.38 -3.12 -1.74
N TYR A 249 -13.03 -4.18 -1.27
CA TYR A 249 -12.59 -4.99 -0.14
C TYR A 249 -12.53 -6.47 -0.54
N SER A 250 -11.73 -7.26 0.17
CA SER A 250 -11.60 -8.71 -0.04
C SER A 250 -10.95 -9.40 1.16
N ASN A 251 -10.75 -10.72 1.07
CA ASN A 251 -9.88 -11.49 1.96
C ASN A 251 -8.78 -12.21 1.16
N ALA A 252 -7.81 -12.81 1.85
CA ALA A 252 -6.65 -13.41 1.20
C ALA A 252 -7.02 -14.61 0.30
N ARG A 253 -8.08 -15.35 0.65
CA ARG A 253 -8.55 -16.54 -0.08
C ARG A 253 -9.23 -16.17 -1.39
N ASP A 254 -10.09 -15.17 -1.38
CA ASP A 254 -10.68 -14.60 -2.58
C ASP A 254 -9.60 -14.02 -3.50
N LEU A 255 -8.56 -13.38 -2.95
CA LEU A 255 -7.42 -12.94 -3.75
C LEU A 255 -6.60 -14.11 -4.33
N ALA A 256 -6.54 -15.27 -3.67
CA ALA A 256 -5.95 -16.47 -4.25
C ALA A 256 -6.81 -17.02 -5.41
N VAL A 257 -8.14 -16.92 -5.32
CA VAL A 257 -9.06 -17.20 -6.44
C VAL A 257 -8.81 -16.23 -7.60
N TRP A 258 -8.65 -14.94 -7.31
CA TRP A 258 -8.28 -13.91 -8.29
C TRP A 258 -6.97 -14.25 -9.01
N ASN A 259 -5.91 -14.61 -8.28
CA ASN A 259 -4.64 -15.04 -8.88
C ASN A 259 -4.80 -16.20 -9.86
N ARG A 260 -5.57 -17.23 -9.46
CA ARG A 260 -5.86 -18.39 -10.31
C ARG A 260 -6.66 -17.99 -11.55
N ALA A 261 -7.66 -17.12 -11.41
CA ALA A 261 -8.45 -16.64 -12.53
C ALA A 261 -7.61 -15.87 -13.57
N LEU A 262 -6.63 -15.07 -13.11
CA LEU A 262 -5.67 -14.41 -13.99
C LEU A 262 -4.77 -15.43 -14.70
N LYS A 263 -4.20 -16.40 -13.97
CA LYS A 263 -3.36 -17.47 -14.54
C LYS A 263 -4.11 -18.27 -15.61
N GLU A 264 -5.36 -18.61 -15.35
CA GLU A 264 -6.22 -19.42 -16.22
C GLU A 264 -6.90 -18.58 -17.31
N ASN A 265 -6.63 -17.27 -17.39
CA ASN A 265 -7.21 -16.36 -18.37
C ASN A 265 -8.75 -16.39 -18.40
N LYS A 266 -9.39 -16.54 -17.22
CA LYS A 266 -10.85 -16.73 -17.10
C LYS A 266 -11.66 -15.48 -17.45
N LEU A 267 -11.07 -14.29 -17.33
CA LEU A 267 -11.76 -13.01 -17.50
C LEU A 267 -11.32 -12.24 -18.74
N ILE A 268 -10.04 -12.35 -19.10
CA ILE A 268 -9.40 -11.74 -20.26
C ILE A 268 -8.41 -12.73 -20.85
N SER A 269 -8.11 -12.60 -22.14
CA SER A 269 -7.12 -13.45 -22.82
C SER A 269 -5.71 -13.29 -22.26
N ALA A 270 -4.86 -14.29 -22.51
CA ALA A 270 -3.43 -14.24 -22.19
C ALA A 270 -2.74 -13.05 -22.86
N ALA A 271 -3.14 -12.69 -24.08
CA ALA A 271 -2.60 -11.54 -24.80
C ALA A 271 -2.91 -10.21 -24.07
N SER A 272 -4.16 -10.02 -23.62
CA SER A 272 -4.55 -8.84 -22.85
C SER A 272 -3.86 -8.80 -21.49
N LEU A 273 -3.74 -9.94 -20.81
CA LEU A 273 -3.02 -9.99 -19.53
C LEU A 273 -1.53 -9.67 -19.69
N ASN A 274 -0.87 -10.20 -20.72
CA ASN A 274 0.51 -9.88 -21.04
C ASN A 274 0.69 -8.40 -21.38
N LYS A 275 -0.28 -7.80 -22.07
CA LYS A 275 -0.31 -6.36 -22.32
C LYS A 275 -0.43 -5.56 -21.02
N SER A 276 -1.29 -6.00 -20.09
CA SER A 276 -1.39 -5.40 -18.75
C SER A 276 -0.10 -5.54 -17.93
N TYR A 277 0.75 -6.51 -18.23
CA TYR A 277 2.07 -6.75 -17.61
C TYR A 277 3.26 -6.20 -18.40
N THR A 278 2.99 -5.30 -19.34
CA THR A 278 4.03 -4.62 -20.11
C THR A 278 4.02 -3.16 -19.71
N SER A 279 5.14 -2.68 -19.17
CA SER A 279 5.25 -1.26 -18.83
C SER A 279 5.33 -0.43 -20.11
N VAL A 280 4.67 0.72 -20.10
CA VAL A 280 4.72 1.69 -21.21
C VAL A 280 5.67 2.83 -20.87
N LYS A 281 5.54 3.39 -19.66
CA LYS A 281 6.40 4.45 -19.13
C LYS A 281 6.51 4.32 -17.63
N GLY A 282 7.73 4.46 -17.12
CA GLY A 282 8.06 4.01 -15.77
C GLY A 282 7.86 2.49 -15.63
N ASP A 283 7.70 2.05 -14.39
CA ASP A 283 7.57 0.64 -14.03
C ASP A 283 6.11 0.23 -13.83
N TYR A 284 5.21 0.65 -14.73
CA TYR A 284 3.77 0.43 -14.60
C TYR A 284 3.09 0.01 -15.93
N GLY A 285 2.29 -1.06 -15.85
CA GLY A 285 1.42 -1.55 -16.92
C GLY A 285 -0.04 -1.14 -16.69
N TYR A 286 -1.00 -1.99 -17.07
CA TYR A 286 -2.42 -1.68 -16.85
C TYR A 286 -2.88 -2.22 -15.49
N GLY A 287 -2.73 -1.41 -14.46
CA GLY A 287 -3.16 -1.71 -13.09
C GLY A 287 -2.14 -2.50 -12.28
N TRP A 288 -0.88 -2.52 -12.72
CA TRP A 288 0.19 -3.31 -12.14
C TRP A 288 1.52 -2.56 -12.21
N PHE A 289 2.25 -2.51 -11.10
CA PHE A 289 3.68 -2.24 -11.13
C PHE A 289 4.42 -3.46 -11.70
N ILE A 290 5.42 -3.21 -12.53
CA ILE A 290 6.21 -4.21 -13.24
C ILE A 290 7.66 -4.10 -12.80
N ASP A 291 8.21 -5.20 -12.32
CA ASP A 291 9.60 -5.29 -11.87
C ASP A 291 10.12 -6.69 -12.21
N SER A 292 11.26 -7.10 -11.67
CA SER A 292 11.82 -8.42 -11.86
C SER A 292 12.49 -8.96 -10.61
N VAL A 293 12.53 -10.29 -10.50
CA VAL A 293 13.30 -10.98 -9.48
C VAL A 293 13.88 -12.26 -10.05
N ALA A 294 15.17 -12.51 -9.82
CA ALA A 294 15.87 -13.69 -10.35
C ALA A 294 15.64 -13.89 -11.87
N HIS A 295 15.65 -12.79 -12.64
CA HIS A 295 15.36 -12.78 -14.09
C HIS A 295 13.96 -13.29 -14.48
N ARG A 296 12.97 -13.17 -13.58
CA ARG A 296 11.55 -13.41 -13.83
C ARG A 296 10.77 -12.13 -13.72
N LYS A 297 9.72 -11.98 -14.52
CA LYS A 297 8.82 -10.83 -14.43
C LYS A 297 8.04 -10.89 -13.11
N MET A 298 8.00 -9.76 -12.42
CA MET A 298 7.16 -9.53 -11.26
C MET A 298 6.06 -8.53 -11.62
N ALA A 299 4.80 -8.89 -11.37
CA ALA A 299 3.67 -7.99 -11.50
C ALA A 299 2.99 -7.85 -10.14
N TYR A 300 2.96 -6.65 -9.58
CA TYR A 300 2.43 -6.42 -8.24
C TYR A 300 1.63 -5.13 -8.14
N HIS A 301 0.83 -5.03 -7.09
CA HIS A 301 0.21 -3.78 -6.70
C HIS A 301 0.01 -3.75 -5.19
N ALA A 302 0.51 -2.70 -4.54
CA ALA A 302 0.19 -2.39 -3.15
C ALA A 302 -1.02 -1.46 -3.07
N GLY A 303 -1.73 -1.50 -1.95
CA GLY A 303 -2.89 -0.65 -1.73
C GLY A 303 -2.84 -0.05 -0.35
N ASN A 304 -3.22 1.23 -0.25
CA ASN A 304 -3.29 1.91 1.03
C ASN A 304 -4.54 2.78 1.08
N VAL A 305 -5.31 2.61 2.14
CA VAL A 305 -6.30 3.55 2.65
C VAL A 305 -6.05 3.65 4.15
N GLU A 306 -6.49 4.73 4.79
CA GLU A 306 -6.21 4.90 6.21
C GLU A 306 -6.70 3.69 7.03
N GLY A 307 -5.78 3.07 7.77
CA GLY A 307 -6.05 1.89 8.57
C GLY A 307 -6.14 0.56 7.81
N SER A 308 -5.80 0.49 6.52
CA SER A 308 -5.74 -0.78 5.78
C SER A 308 -4.72 -0.73 4.65
N THR A 309 -3.81 -1.71 4.63
CA THR A 309 -2.78 -1.84 3.60
C THR A 309 -2.83 -3.24 2.99
N SER A 310 -2.79 -3.34 1.66
CA SER A 310 -2.71 -4.60 0.92
C SER A 310 -1.42 -4.69 0.11
N TYR A 311 -0.97 -5.90 -0.14
CA TYR A 311 0.09 -6.21 -1.11
C TYR A 311 -0.28 -7.49 -1.84
N PHE A 312 -0.28 -7.43 -3.17
CA PHE A 312 -0.52 -8.57 -4.03
C PHE A 312 0.57 -8.59 -5.09
N CYS A 313 1.29 -9.70 -5.19
CA CYS A 313 2.44 -9.85 -6.06
C CYS A 313 2.40 -11.21 -6.75
N ARG A 314 2.58 -11.21 -8.07
CA ARG A 314 2.67 -12.42 -8.90
C ARG A 314 4.05 -12.50 -9.55
N ILE A 315 4.56 -13.72 -9.62
CA ILE A 315 5.71 -14.08 -10.45
C ILE A 315 5.22 -15.20 -11.38
N PRO A 316 4.63 -14.85 -12.54
CA PRO A 316 3.89 -15.80 -13.36
C PRO A 316 4.69 -17.03 -13.81
N GLU A 317 5.94 -16.83 -14.19
CA GLU A 317 6.84 -17.87 -14.71
C GLU A 317 7.11 -18.99 -13.70
N ASP A 318 7.15 -18.65 -12.41
CA ASP A 318 7.38 -19.62 -11.33
C ASP A 318 6.08 -20.01 -10.60
N ASP A 319 4.93 -19.53 -11.09
CA ASP A 319 3.60 -19.71 -10.51
C ASP A 319 3.53 -19.36 -9.01
N ILE A 320 4.14 -18.23 -8.64
CA ILE A 320 4.14 -17.71 -7.26
C ILE A 320 3.16 -16.55 -7.15
N CYS A 321 2.38 -16.54 -6.06
CA CYS A 321 1.61 -15.36 -5.63
C CYS A 321 1.79 -15.13 -4.14
N ILE A 322 2.02 -13.87 -3.76
CA ILE A 322 2.12 -13.41 -2.38
C ILE A 322 1.00 -12.42 -2.13
N ILE A 323 0.18 -12.69 -1.12
CA ILE A 323 -0.95 -11.87 -0.71
C ILE A 323 -0.74 -11.50 0.75
N MET A 324 -0.73 -10.21 1.06
CA MET A 324 -0.71 -9.71 2.43
C MET A 324 -1.79 -8.64 2.60
N LEU A 325 -2.63 -8.78 3.61
CA LEU A 325 -3.68 -7.84 3.95
C LEU A 325 -3.55 -7.49 5.42
N ILE A 326 -3.36 -6.21 5.74
CA ILE A 326 -3.21 -5.75 7.12
C ILE A 326 -4.17 -4.60 7.42
N ASN A 327 -4.81 -4.60 8.59
CA ASN A 327 -5.72 -3.55 9.05
C ASN A 327 -4.98 -2.47 9.84
N GLN A 328 -3.85 -2.02 9.29
CA GLN A 328 -3.11 -0.87 9.78
C GLN A 328 -2.48 -0.08 8.63
N THR A 329 -2.33 1.23 8.80
CA THR A 329 -1.55 2.06 7.87
C THR A 329 -0.08 1.64 7.90
N SER A 330 0.47 1.22 6.76
CA SER A 330 1.85 0.73 6.67
C SER A 330 2.61 1.34 5.50
N THR A 331 3.87 1.69 5.75
CA THR A 331 4.84 2.11 4.72
C THR A 331 5.89 1.03 4.46
N THR A 332 5.73 -0.17 5.03
CA THR A 332 6.75 -1.23 4.97
C THR A 332 6.25 -2.50 4.30
N ILE A 333 4.99 -2.59 3.87
CA ILE A 333 4.40 -3.83 3.36
C ILE A 333 5.15 -4.39 2.15
N GLU A 334 5.58 -3.52 1.23
CA GLU A 334 6.37 -3.92 0.06
C GLU A 334 7.75 -4.44 0.48
N SER A 335 8.40 -3.77 1.45
CA SER A 335 9.68 -4.23 2.02
C SER A 335 9.56 -5.58 2.75
N ILE A 336 8.39 -5.91 3.30
CA ILE A 336 8.09 -7.25 3.82
C ILE A 336 7.97 -8.22 2.63
N GLY A 337 7.24 -7.83 1.59
CA GLY A 337 7.08 -8.58 0.34
C GLY A 337 8.42 -8.97 -0.29
N SER A 338 9.34 -8.02 -0.46
CA SER A 338 10.68 -8.28 -1.02
C SER A 338 11.48 -9.29 -0.17
N LYS A 339 11.32 -9.30 1.16
CA LYS A 339 11.99 -10.28 2.03
C LYS A 339 11.35 -11.66 1.96
N VAL A 340 10.03 -11.73 1.78
CA VAL A 340 9.34 -12.99 1.48
C VAL A 340 9.83 -13.54 0.14
N ILE A 341 9.94 -12.69 -0.89
CA ILE A 341 10.49 -13.08 -2.19
C ILE A 341 11.93 -13.59 -2.04
N ALA A 342 12.80 -12.87 -1.33
CA ALA A 342 14.16 -13.30 -1.06
C ALA A 342 14.19 -14.71 -0.41
N LEU A 343 13.31 -14.98 0.55
CA LEU A 343 13.15 -16.33 1.13
C LEU A 343 12.73 -17.39 0.11
N LEU A 344 11.79 -17.08 -0.78
CA LEU A 344 11.31 -18.01 -1.82
C LEU A 344 12.39 -18.38 -2.84
N TYR A 345 13.33 -17.46 -3.11
CA TYR A 345 14.46 -17.66 -4.03
C TYR A 345 15.77 -18.03 -3.33
N GLY A 346 15.77 -18.27 -2.01
CA GLY A 346 16.98 -18.61 -1.26
C GLY A 346 18.03 -17.49 -1.21
N GLN A 347 17.61 -16.24 -1.45
CA GLN A 347 18.47 -15.07 -1.38
C GLN A 347 18.69 -14.62 0.07
N LYS A 348 19.76 -13.85 0.29
CA LYS A 348 20.05 -13.26 1.59
C LYS A 348 18.96 -12.25 1.97
N TYR A 349 18.55 -12.30 3.24
CA TYR A 349 17.60 -11.35 3.81
C TYR A 349 18.00 -11.06 5.26
N SER A 350 17.48 -9.96 5.81
CA SER A 350 17.65 -9.60 7.22
C SER A 350 16.29 -9.52 7.91
N LEU A 351 16.26 -9.96 9.17
CA LEU A 351 15.10 -9.72 10.03
C LEU A 351 15.03 -8.23 10.39
N PRO A 352 13.81 -7.66 10.48
CA PRO A 352 13.67 -6.29 10.95
C PRO A 352 14.17 -6.20 12.40
N LYS A 353 14.86 -5.11 12.72
CA LYS A 353 15.34 -4.82 14.07
C LYS A 353 14.48 -3.71 14.67
N PRO A 354 14.26 -3.70 16.00
CA PRO A 354 13.75 -2.52 16.68
C PRO A 354 14.63 -1.31 16.37
N LYS A 355 14.02 -0.13 16.27
CA LYS A 355 14.79 1.10 16.21
C LYS A 355 15.60 1.24 17.51
N GLN A 356 16.87 1.56 17.38
CA GLN A 356 17.74 1.80 18.52
C GLN A 356 18.00 3.30 18.63
N ALA A 357 17.75 3.85 19.81
CA ALA A 357 18.07 5.25 20.10
C ALA A 357 19.57 5.38 20.37
N ILE A 358 20.19 6.41 19.80
CA ILE A 358 21.56 6.82 20.14
C ILE A 358 21.52 8.06 21.02
N ALA A 359 22.51 8.21 21.89
CA ALA A 359 22.71 9.46 22.62
C ALA A 359 23.41 10.46 21.69
N LEU A 360 22.90 11.68 21.64
CA LEU A 360 23.55 12.82 20.98
C LEU A 360 23.89 13.87 22.05
N THR A 361 24.98 14.58 21.82
CA THR A 361 25.38 15.73 22.66
C THR A 361 24.45 16.92 22.43
N THR A 362 24.41 17.84 23.39
CA THR A 362 23.64 19.10 23.30
C THR A 362 23.95 19.85 22.02
N ASP A 363 25.23 20.02 21.67
CA ASP A 363 25.67 20.76 20.48
C ASP A 363 25.17 20.13 19.18
N GLN A 364 25.14 18.79 19.13
CA GLN A 364 24.66 18.07 17.96
C GLN A 364 23.16 18.29 17.70
N VAL A 365 22.36 18.49 18.75
CA VAL A 365 20.89 18.63 18.64
C VAL A 365 20.39 20.06 18.75
N ALA A 366 21.14 20.97 19.39
CA ALA A 366 20.75 22.36 19.61
C ALA A 366 20.45 23.10 18.30
N LYS A 367 21.19 22.78 17.23
CA LYS A 367 20.94 23.34 15.89
C LYS A 367 19.52 23.09 15.36
N TYR A 368 18.86 22.01 15.78
CA TYR A 368 17.53 21.63 15.32
C TYR A 368 16.39 22.31 16.09
N VAL A 369 16.65 22.93 17.25
CA VAL A 369 15.65 23.68 18.04
C VAL A 369 15.11 24.82 17.20
N GLY A 370 13.81 25.08 17.24
CA GLY A 370 13.17 26.20 16.53
C GLY A 370 11.80 25.85 15.96
N LYS A 371 11.21 26.83 15.26
CA LYS A 371 9.94 26.68 14.56
C LYS A 371 10.15 26.30 13.10
N TYR A 372 9.33 25.36 12.62
CA TYR A 372 9.32 24.86 11.26
C TYR A 372 7.93 25.04 10.67
N ASP A 373 7.90 25.59 9.47
CA ASP A 373 6.70 25.88 8.70
C ASP A 373 6.48 24.76 7.69
N ILE A 374 5.85 23.66 8.15
CA ILE A 374 5.71 22.44 7.34
C ILE A 374 4.57 22.57 6.33
N SER A 375 3.50 23.30 6.69
CA SER A 375 2.42 23.75 5.80
C SER A 375 1.54 24.76 6.57
N ASP A 376 0.64 25.45 5.86
CA ASP A 376 -0.29 26.46 6.41
C ASP A 376 -1.06 26.00 7.68
N GLU A 377 -1.30 24.69 7.82
CA GLU A 377 -2.00 24.10 8.96
C GLU A 377 -1.09 23.27 9.90
N TYR A 378 0.23 23.25 9.71
CA TYR A 378 1.18 22.40 10.46
C TYR A 378 2.41 23.17 10.94
N ILE A 379 2.20 24.02 11.95
CA ILE A 379 3.33 24.65 12.65
C ILE A 379 3.95 23.62 13.58
N THR A 380 5.24 23.36 13.38
CA THR A 380 6.00 22.40 14.18
C THR A 380 7.04 23.13 15.00
N THR A 381 7.02 22.92 16.32
CA THR A 381 8.04 23.46 17.22
C THR A 381 8.93 22.32 17.72
N ILE A 382 10.24 22.48 17.55
CA ILE A 382 11.25 21.60 18.12
C ILE A 382 11.86 22.30 19.33
N SER A 383 11.78 21.68 20.49
CA SER A 383 12.32 22.18 21.76
C SER A 383 13.35 21.21 22.34
N LEU A 384 14.25 21.72 23.17
CA LEU A 384 15.29 20.95 23.84
C LEU A 384 15.11 21.06 25.36
N LYS A 385 15.07 19.91 26.03
CA LYS A 385 15.06 19.82 27.50
C LYS A 385 15.91 18.63 27.91
N ASP A 386 16.83 18.79 28.86
CA ASP A 386 17.69 17.72 29.39
C ASP A 386 18.41 16.91 28.27
N ASN A 387 19.02 17.60 27.31
CA ASN A 387 19.68 17.03 26.11
C ASN A 387 18.77 16.20 25.18
N GLN A 388 17.46 16.35 25.33
CA GLN A 388 16.46 15.59 24.61
C GLN A 388 15.58 16.52 23.78
N LEU A 389 15.46 16.23 22.48
CA LEU A 389 14.53 16.95 21.60
C LEU A 389 13.09 16.49 21.82
N PHE A 390 12.18 17.45 21.71
CA PHE A 390 10.74 17.26 21.74
C PHE A 390 10.09 17.97 20.55
N ILE A 391 9.08 17.34 19.95
CA ILE A 391 8.27 17.91 18.88
C ILE A 391 6.87 18.23 19.38
N ALA A 392 6.39 19.44 19.12
CA ALA A 392 4.99 19.83 19.28
C ALA A 392 4.41 20.23 17.93
N THR A 393 3.24 19.70 17.59
CA THR A 393 2.48 20.02 16.36
C THR A 393 1.09 20.49 16.73
N ASN A 394 0.60 21.57 16.12
CA ASN A 394 -0.81 22.01 16.14
C ASN A 394 -1.48 21.93 17.52
N HIS A 395 -0.90 22.61 18.51
CA HIS A 395 -1.39 22.68 19.89
C HIS A 395 -1.39 21.34 20.67
N LYS A 396 -0.80 20.28 20.13
CA LYS A 396 -0.60 19.02 20.87
C LYS A 396 0.56 19.16 21.85
N PRO A 397 0.53 18.43 22.99
CA PRO A 397 1.65 18.38 23.92
C PRO A 397 2.95 17.94 23.22
N PRO A 398 4.12 18.47 23.64
CA PRO A 398 5.40 18.04 23.11
C PRO A 398 5.65 16.54 23.34
N VAL A 399 6.14 15.84 22.32
CA VAL A 399 6.47 14.42 22.37
C VAL A 399 7.98 14.22 22.18
N LYS A 400 8.57 13.33 22.98
CA LYS A 400 10.00 13.01 22.97
C LYS A 400 10.44 12.42 21.63
N MET A 401 11.54 12.95 21.07
CA MET A 401 12.15 12.48 19.82
C MET A 401 13.40 11.63 20.06
N LEU A 402 13.37 10.36 19.72
CA LEU A 402 14.54 9.48 19.84
C LEU A 402 15.42 9.58 18.60
N ALA A 403 16.73 9.79 18.79
CA ALA A 403 17.69 9.87 17.68
C ALA A 403 18.01 8.46 17.14
N GLU A 404 17.83 8.25 15.85
CA GLU A 404 18.28 7.05 15.12
C GLU A 404 19.65 7.29 14.46
N SER A 405 19.96 8.54 14.13
CA SER A 405 21.27 9.02 13.68
C SER A 405 21.42 10.51 13.99
N ALA A 406 22.52 11.15 13.57
CA ALA A 406 22.76 12.57 13.80
C ALA A 406 21.69 13.51 13.22
N SER A 407 20.91 13.07 12.23
CA SER A 407 19.86 13.88 11.59
C SER A 407 18.52 13.18 11.43
N ARG A 408 18.40 11.92 11.89
CA ARG A 408 17.16 11.15 11.81
C ARG A 408 16.64 10.85 13.21
N PHE A 409 15.37 11.12 13.41
CA PHE A 409 14.67 10.90 14.67
C PHE A 409 13.38 10.12 14.45
N PHE A 410 12.89 9.50 15.51
CA PHE A 410 11.62 8.80 15.54
C PHE A 410 10.90 9.04 16.86
N ILE A 411 9.60 8.79 16.87
CA ILE A 411 8.79 8.79 18.08
C ILE A 411 8.58 7.34 18.51
N GLU A 412 8.79 7.07 19.80
CA GLU A 412 8.49 5.75 20.37
C GLU A 412 7.00 5.44 20.23
N ASP A 413 6.68 4.18 19.93
CA ASP A 413 5.31 3.71 19.81
C ASP A 413 4.44 4.55 18.83
N ALA A 414 5.04 4.93 17.70
CA ALA A 414 4.39 5.69 16.64
C ALA A 414 4.88 5.28 15.25
N ASN A 415 4.08 5.59 14.22
CA ASN A 415 4.49 5.46 12.82
C ASN A 415 4.94 6.80 12.24
N MET A 416 5.82 7.48 12.97
CA MET A 416 6.37 8.79 12.62
C MET A 416 7.88 8.73 12.44
N SER A 417 8.39 9.39 11.40
CA SER A 417 9.81 9.61 11.16
C SER A 417 10.08 11.08 10.89
N LEU A 418 11.19 11.57 11.44
CA LEU A 418 11.60 12.97 11.40
C LEU A 418 13.03 13.00 10.84
N ILE A 419 13.27 13.79 9.80
CA ILE A 419 14.57 13.91 9.16
C ILE A 419 14.91 15.38 9.06
N PHE A 420 16.06 15.76 9.60
CA PHE A 420 16.64 17.07 9.36
C PHE A 420 17.62 17.02 8.19
N SER A 421 17.52 17.99 7.31
CA SER A 421 18.43 18.19 6.18
C SER A 421 18.89 19.65 6.11
N THR A 422 19.84 19.93 5.24
CA THR A 422 20.26 21.30 4.92
C THR A 422 19.91 21.56 3.46
N THR A 423 19.21 22.66 3.18
CA THR A 423 18.85 23.06 1.83
C THR A 423 20.08 23.60 1.08
N ALA A 424 19.96 23.82 -0.23
CA ALA A 424 21.02 24.41 -1.03
C ALA A 424 21.42 25.83 -0.54
N GLU A 425 20.48 26.55 0.08
CA GLU A 425 20.65 27.88 0.67
C GLU A 425 21.20 27.82 2.11
N GLY A 426 21.58 26.64 2.60
CA GLY A 426 22.17 26.47 3.94
C GLY A 426 21.15 26.47 5.08
N LYS A 427 19.85 26.46 4.80
CA LYS A 427 18.81 26.43 5.85
C LYS A 427 18.59 25.00 6.34
N ILE A 428 18.32 24.85 7.64
CA ILE A 428 17.88 23.57 8.18
C ILE A 428 16.41 23.36 7.78
N GLN A 429 16.11 22.19 7.22
CA GLN A 429 14.76 21.77 6.88
C GLN A 429 14.39 20.54 7.70
N LEU A 430 13.13 20.48 8.15
CA LEU A 430 12.54 19.31 8.80
C LEU A 430 11.58 18.65 7.83
N SER A 431 11.83 17.39 7.49
CA SER A 431 10.87 16.51 6.81
C SER A 431 10.21 15.58 7.82
N ILE A 432 8.88 15.53 7.79
CA ILE A 432 8.05 14.67 8.63
C ILE A 432 7.31 13.69 7.75
N ARG A 433 7.28 12.43 8.17
CA ARG A 433 6.33 11.42 7.65
C ARG A 433 5.57 10.85 8.82
N ASP A 434 4.24 10.94 8.78
CA ASP A 434 3.32 10.38 9.76
C ASP A 434 2.25 9.55 9.04
N GLY A 435 2.39 8.23 9.09
CA GLY A 435 1.55 7.33 8.29
C GLY A 435 1.68 7.61 6.78
N LEU A 436 0.57 8.02 6.16
CA LEU A 436 0.50 8.38 4.73
C LEU A 436 0.80 9.85 4.44
N TRP A 437 0.75 10.69 5.47
CA TRP A 437 1.05 12.11 5.31
C TRP A 437 2.56 12.33 5.38
N SER A 438 3.04 13.24 4.54
CA SER A 438 4.38 13.78 4.65
C SER A 438 4.37 15.26 4.32
N GLY A 439 5.26 16.00 4.98
CA GLY A 439 5.50 17.41 4.73
C GLY A 439 6.96 17.75 5.01
N ALA A 440 7.44 18.85 4.45
CA ALA A 440 8.76 19.38 4.75
C ALA A 440 8.67 20.90 4.87
N GLY A 441 9.44 21.47 5.78
CA GLY A 441 9.44 22.90 6.02
C GLY A 441 10.77 23.39 6.58
N ASP A 442 11.12 24.60 6.21
CA ASP A 442 12.37 25.23 6.63
C ASP A 442 12.24 25.79 8.05
N LYS A 443 13.37 25.82 8.75
CA LYS A 443 13.50 26.49 10.05
C LYS A 443 13.36 28.01 9.86
N LYS A 444 12.44 28.63 10.61
CA LYS A 444 12.17 30.09 10.54
C LYS A 444 12.96 30.92 11.57
N GLY A 445 13.44 30.30 12.64
CA GLY A 445 14.19 30.97 13.71
C GLY A 445 14.17 30.18 15.02
N ASN A 446 15.02 30.60 15.95
CA ASN A 446 14.86 30.31 17.38
C ASN A 446 14.09 31.53 17.94
N ASP A 447 13.00 31.32 18.67
CA ASP A 447 12.46 32.42 19.48
C ASP A 447 13.50 32.81 20.54
#